data_AF-A0A1G1VSB7-F1
#
_entry.id   AF-A0A1G1VSB7-F1
#
_cell.length_a   1.000
_cell.length_b   1.000
_cell.length_c   1.000
_cell.angle_alpha   90.00
_cell.angle_beta   90.00
_cell.angle_gamma   90.00
#
_symmetry.space_group_name_H-M   'P 1'
#
loop_
_entity.id
_entity.type
_entity.pdbx_description
1 polymer ?
#
loop_
_entity_poly.entity_id
_entity_poly.type
_entity_poly.pdbx_seq_one_letter_code
_entity_poly.pdbx_strand_id
1 'polypeptide(L)'
;MDFDREAIRQKLTSFRIFNVRTDEVFVFGTKRIHASEVMIPVKERIILGCMDERKIVALIDPKTGQKLDYSGFSVGRAAGATLGLVDAIRNVRVTILREQILKALSENGVVATNHIDTHAKEGEYTGCGHGALRAMAESGSLFDRPAVDLVWRMSGFEETGTLRMVLDGEHTAQGFLVNPLSNKVLDPTSAFASQSFFSLDLGIYREVLRWIQGALGFGDEVLQSILMKLTRNTLADVFILSNAKITEAVYIERGDDADSFFAGVLHEALAELKEREGPVLRMMEERAGMGV
;
A
#
# COMPACT_ATOMS: atom_id res chain seq x y z
N MET A 1 -7.92 14.62 22.34
CA MET A 1 -6.46 14.47 22.51
C MET A 1 -5.87 15.66 21.80
N ASP A 2 -5.10 16.51 22.48
CA ASP A 2 -4.54 17.71 21.86
C ASP A 2 -3.52 17.29 20.80
N PHE A 3 -3.70 17.77 19.57
CA PHE A 3 -2.82 17.46 18.46
C PHE A 3 -1.52 18.27 18.60
N ASP A 4 -0.43 17.61 19.02
CA ASP A 4 0.89 18.25 19.13
C ASP A 4 1.60 18.24 17.76
N ARG A 5 1.41 19.34 17.03
CA ARG A 5 1.97 19.54 15.70
C ARG A 5 3.50 19.49 15.67
N GLU A 6 4.18 20.00 16.70
CA GLU A 6 5.65 20.03 16.74
C GLU A 6 6.21 18.63 16.99
N ALA A 7 5.60 17.87 17.92
CA ALA A 7 6.01 16.48 18.15
C ALA A 7 5.83 15.62 16.90
N ILE A 8 4.72 15.77 16.16
CA ILE A 8 4.47 15.02 14.92
C ILE A 8 5.45 15.43 13.83
N ARG A 9 5.75 16.73 13.69
CA ARG A 9 6.79 17.21 12.78
C ARG A 9 8.12 16.53 13.05
N GLN A 10 8.59 16.55 14.30
CA GLN A 10 9.88 15.94 14.66
C GLN A 10 9.93 14.44 14.35
N LYS A 11 8.81 13.73 14.56
CA LYS A 11 8.66 12.32 14.17
C LYS A 11 8.75 12.10 12.66
N LEU A 12 8.14 12.98 11.85
CA LEU A 12 8.24 12.88 10.39
C LEU A 12 9.68 13.14 9.92
N THR A 13 10.33 14.18 10.46
CA THR A 13 11.72 14.51 10.11
C THR A 13 12.68 13.38 10.48
N SER A 14 12.45 12.71 11.61
CA SER A 14 13.25 11.58 12.10
C SER A 14 12.86 10.22 11.49
N PHE A 15 11.84 10.16 10.63
CA PHE A 15 11.47 8.92 9.96
C PHE A 15 12.69 8.36 9.21
N ARG A 16 13.06 7.11 9.52
CA ARG A 16 14.23 6.43 8.93
C ARG A 16 13.89 5.10 8.26
N ILE A 17 14.83 4.64 7.45
CA ILE A 17 14.83 3.30 6.86
C ILE A 17 15.84 2.46 7.66
N PHE A 18 15.41 1.27 8.07
CA PHE A 18 16.23 0.31 8.80
C PHE A 18 16.38 -0.94 7.94
N ASN A 19 17.60 -1.24 7.53
CA ASN A 19 17.87 -2.40 6.69
C ASN A 19 18.03 -3.66 7.52
N VAL A 20 17.50 -4.77 7.01
CA VAL A 20 17.56 -6.08 7.66
C VAL A 20 17.80 -7.15 6.60
N ARG A 21 18.72 -8.08 6.85
CA ARG A 21 18.94 -9.21 5.95
C ARG A 21 17.81 -10.25 6.09
N THR A 22 17.61 -11.07 5.06
CA THR A 22 16.55 -12.10 5.09
C THR A 22 16.72 -13.16 6.19
N ASP A 23 17.94 -13.31 6.73
CA ASP A 23 18.32 -14.19 7.84
C ASP A 23 18.34 -13.49 9.22
N GLU A 24 17.87 -12.24 9.30
CA GLU A 24 17.89 -11.45 10.52
C GLU A 24 16.52 -11.34 11.20
N VAL A 25 16.59 -11.06 12.51
CA VAL A 25 15.45 -10.85 13.38
C VAL A 25 15.31 -9.36 13.67
N PHE A 26 14.10 -8.84 13.51
CA PHE A 26 13.72 -7.48 13.90
C PHE A 26 12.61 -7.51 14.96
N VAL A 27 12.32 -6.35 15.54
CA VAL A 27 11.39 -6.22 16.66
C VAL A 27 10.33 -5.18 16.35
N PHE A 28 9.06 -5.56 16.47
CA PHE A 28 7.95 -4.60 16.52
C PHE A 28 7.23 -4.74 17.86
N GLY A 29 7.22 -3.66 18.63
CA GLY A 29 6.71 -3.68 20.00
C GLY A 29 7.41 -4.76 20.83
N THR A 30 6.67 -5.79 21.22
CA THR A 30 7.18 -6.94 21.98
C THR A 30 7.46 -8.17 21.13
N LYS A 31 7.11 -8.15 19.84
CA LYS A 31 7.27 -9.28 18.93
C LYS A 31 8.64 -9.27 18.27
N ARG A 32 9.33 -10.41 18.35
CA ARG A 32 10.53 -10.69 17.57
C ARG A 32 10.12 -11.49 16.35
N ILE A 33 10.49 -11.03 15.17
CA ILE A 33 10.07 -11.62 13.90
C ILE A 33 11.31 -11.87 13.06
N HIS A 34 11.45 -13.06 12.52
CA HIS A 34 12.47 -13.36 11.53
C HIS A 34 11.92 -13.07 10.13
N ALA A 35 12.68 -12.39 9.26
CA ALA A 35 12.20 -12.01 7.93
C ALA A 35 11.69 -13.22 7.12
N SER A 36 12.42 -14.34 7.16
CA SER A 36 12.01 -15.58 6.47
C SER A 36 10.69 -16.20 6.97
N GLU A 37 10.23 -15.91 8.19
CA GLU A 37 8.97 -16.45 8.74
C GLU A 37 7.73 -15.77 8.16
N VAL A 38 7.88 -14.54 7.68
CA VAL A 38 6.79 -13.70 7.18
C VAL A 38 6.87 -13.46 5.68
N MET A 39 7.92 -13.97 5.01
CA MET A 39 8.09 -13.90 3.57
C MET A 39 7.75 -15.25 2.92
N ILE A 40 6.60 -15.33 2.27
CA ILE A 40 6.14 -16.56 1.60
C ILE A 40 6.43 -16.50 0.09
N PRO A 41 6.75 -17.63 -0.56
CA PRO A 41 6.92 -17.67 -2.01
C PRO A 41 5.67 -17.19 -2.76
N VAL A 42 5.89 -16.54 -3.91
CA VAL A 42 4.81 -16.18 -4.84
C VAL A 42 4.22 -17.46 -5.44
N LYS A 43 2.90 -17.58 -5.37
CA LYS A 43 2.11 -18.62 -6.05
C LYS A 43 1.92 -18.25 -7.53
N GLU A 44 1.27 -19.13 -8.28
CA GLU A 44 1.03 -18.95 -9.72
C GLU A 44 0.29 -17.65 -10.08
N ARG A 45 -0.48 -17.09 -9.15
CA ARG A 45 -1.30 -15.89 -9.37
C ARG A 45 -1.10 -14.86 -8.28
N ILE A 46 -1.10 -13.59 -8.69
CA ILE A 46 -0.99 -12.44 -7.80
C ILE A 46 -2.35 -11.74 -7.71
N ILE A 47 -2.71 -11.37 -6.49
CA ILE A 47 -3.81 -10.46 -6.20
C ILE A 47 -3.23 -9.19 -5.59
N LEU A 48 -3.62 -8.02 -6.09
CA LEU A 48 -3.22 -6.75 -5.52
C LEU A 48 -4.04 -6.51 -4.26
N GLY A 49 -3.39 -6.46 -3.09
CA GLY A 49 -4.00 -6.20 -1.78
C GLY A 49 -3.49 -4.91 -1.16
N CYS A 50 -4.19 -4.45 -0.12
CA CYS A 50 -3.75 -3.27 0.62
C CYS A 50 -2.54 -3.62 1.50
N MET A 51 -1.74 -2.62 1.88
CA MET A 51 -0.72 -2.73 2.93
C MET A 51 -1.28 -3.15 4.30
N ASP A 52 -2.61 -3.09 4.44
CA ASP A 52 -3.41 -3.47 5.60
C ASP A 52 -3.09 -4.89 6.09
N GLU A 53 -2.79 -4.98 7.38
CA GLU A 53 -2.36 -6.20 8.06
C GLU A 53 -3.51 -7.19 8.33
N ARG A 54 -4.75 -6.70 8.26
CA ARG A 54 -5.93 -7.46 8.69
C ARG A 54 -6.21 -8.68 7.82
N LYS A 55 -6.95 -9.61 8.39
CA LYS A 55 -7.24 -10.90 7.76
C LYS A 55 -8.24 -10.72 6.62
N ILE A 56 -7.94 -11.32 5.46
CA ILE A 56 -8.88 -11.39 4.34
C ILE A 56 -9.90 -12.48 4.62
N VAL A 57 -11.18 -12.11 4.77
CA VAL A 57 -12.27 -13.05 5.04
C VAL A 57 -13.13 -13.35 3.81
N ALA A 58 -13.10 -12.49 2.80
CA ALA A 58 -13.76 -12.75 1.53
C ALA A 58 -13.06 -12.01 0.38
N LEU A 59 -13.14 -12.63 -0.80
CA LEU A 59 -12.93 -11.99 -2.08
C LEU A 59 -14.24 -12.10 -2.86
N ILE A 60 -14.80 -10.98 -3.30
CA ILE A 60 -16.15 -10.89 -3.84
C ILE A 60 -16.09 -10.24 -5.21
N ASP A 61 -16.76 -10.84 -6.19
CA ASP A 61 -17.11 -10.15 -7.43
C ASP A 61 -18.31 -9.22 -7.16
N PRO A 62 -18.14 -7.89 -7.22
CA PRO A 62 -19.21 -6.95 -6.91
C PRO A 62 -20.36 -6.99 -7.92
N LYS A 63 -20.15 -7.50 -9.15
CA LYS A 63 -21.20 -7.59 -10.18
C LYS A 63 -22.15 -8.76 -9.94
N THR A 64 -21.61 -9.88 -9.46
CA THR A 64 -22.37 -11.12 -9.27
C THR A 64 -22.67 -11.43 -7.81
N GLY A 65 -21.99 -10.78 -6.88
CA GLY A 65 -21.99 -11.11 -5.45
C GLY A 65 -21.27 -12.43 -5.14
N GLN A 66 -20.63 -13.05 -6.12
CA GLN A 66 -19.98 -14.35 -5.95
C GLN A 66 -18.74 -14.21 -5.07
N LYS A 67 -18.65 -15.07 -4.05
CA LYS A 67 -17.41 -15.28 -3.29
C LYS A 67 -16.45 -16.15 -4.09
N LEU A 68 -15.21 -15.71 -4.20
CA LEU A 68 -14.16 -16.36 -4.96
C LEU A 68 -13.16 -17.01 -4.01
N ASP A 69 -12.70 -18.21 -4.35
CA ASP A 69 -11.59 -18.84 -3.66
C ASP A 69 -10.29 -18.15 -4.05
N TYR A 70 -9.57 -17.63 -3.06
CA TYR A 70 -8.27 -16.99 -3.24
C TYR A 70 -7.10 -17.81 -2.70
N SER A 71 -7.33 -19.08 -2.31
CA SER A 71 -6.30 -19.98 -1.78
C SER A 71 -5.09 -20.16 -2.71
N GLY A 72 -5.30 -20.09 -4.03
CA GLY A 72 -4.26 -20.16 -5.05
C GLY A 72 -3.47 -18.86 -5.30
N PHE A 73 -3.75 -17.77 -4.58
CA PHE A 73 -3.16 -16.47 -4.83
C PHE A 73 -2.11 -16.07 -3.77
N SER A 74 -1.12 -15.31 -4.20
CA SER A 74 -0.26 -14.49 -3.34
C SER A 74 -0.75 -13.05 -3.34
N VAL A 75 -0.84 -12.44 -2.16
CA VAL A 75 -1.31 -11.07 -2.00
C VAL A 75 -0.10 -10.14 -2.03
N GLY A 76 0.06 -9.38 -3.12
CA GLY A 76 1.06 -8.32 -3.21
C GLY A 76 0.50 -7.03 -2.64
N ARG A 77 1.17 -6.43 -1.66
CA ARG A 77 0.60 -5.37 -0.83
C ARG A 77 1.21 -4.00 -1.08
N ALA A 78 0.35 -2.98 -1.22
CA ALA A 78 0.72 -1.55 -1.17
C ALA A 78 -0.50 -0.73 -0.73
N ALA A 79 -0.31 0.53 -0.34
CA ALA A 79 -1.42 1.40 0.04
C ALA A 79 -2.52 1.44 -1.04
N GLY A 80 -3.77 1.14 -0.66
CA GLY A 80 -4.92 1.19 -1.55
C GLY A 80 -4.95 0.16 -2.67
N ALA A 81 -4.06 -0.85 -2.69
CA ALA A 81 -4.07 -1.93 -3.68
C ALA A 81 -4.10 -1.42 -5.14
N THR A 82 -5.18 -1.71 -5.87
CA THR A 82 -5.37 -1.26 -7.26
C THR A 82 -5.59 0.25 -7.34
N LEU A 83 -6.33 0.82 -6.40
CA LEU A 83 -6.57 2.27 -6.32
C LEU A 83 -5.25 3.04 -6.23
N GLY A 84 -4.34 2.59 -5.35
CA GLY A 84 -3.04 3.22 -5.17
C GLY A 84 -2.13 3.07 -6.38
N LEU A 85 -2.12 1.88 -7.01
CA LEU A 85 -1.38 1.64 -8.25
C LEU A 85 -1.84 2.56 -9.39
N VAL A 86 -3.15 2.65 -9.62
CA VAL A 86 -3.72 3.48 -10.66
C VAL A 86 -3.43 4.95 -10.40
N ASP A 87 -3.51 5.43 -9.15
CA ASP A 87 -3.10 6.79 -8.82
C ASP A 87 -1.62 7.02 -9.11
N ALA A 88 -0.73 6.15 -8.65
CA ALA A 88 0.70 6.29 -8.89
C ALA A 88 1.04 6.35 -10.39
N ILE A 89 0.42 5.50 -11.23
CA ILE A 89 0.60 5.54 -12.68
C ILE A 89 0.11 6.87 -13.25
N ARG A 90 -1.10 7.30 -12.88
CA ARG A 90 -1.73 8.50 -13.44
C ARG A 90 -1.12 9.81 -12.91
N ASN A 91 -0.37 9.77 -11.81
CA ASN A 91 0.45 10.90 -11.34
C ASN A 91 1.58 11.22 -12.31
N VAL A 92 2.16 10.18 -12.92
CA VAL A 92 3.32 10.31 -13.80
C VAL A 92 2.88 10.34 -15.27
N ARG A 93 1.78 9.66 -15.61
CA ARG A 93 1.23 9.54 -16.96
C ARG A 93 -0.28 9.72 -16.95
N VAL A 94 -0.71 10.98 -16.84
CA VAL A 94 -2.13 11.37 -16.73
C VAL A 94 -3.01 10.88 -17.90
N THR A 95 -2.40 10.68 -19.08
CA THR A 95 -3.07 10.24 -20.31
C THR A 95 -3.41 8.75 -20.30
N ILE A 96 -2.78 7.94 -19.44
CA ILE A 96 -3.12 6.53 -19.29
C ILE A 96 -4.43 6.41 -18.53
N LEU A 97 -5.40 5.75 -19.15
CA LEU A 97 -6.72 5.52 -18.57
C LEU A 97 -6.71 4.33 -17.61
N ARG A 98 -7.62 4.36 -16.63
CA ARG A 98 -7.76 3.29 -15.62
C ARG A 98 -8.01 1.94 -16.30
N GLU A 99 -8.88 1.92 -17.28
CA GLU A 99 -9.32 0.73 -18.02
C GLU A 99 -8.15 0.08 -18.76
N GLN A 100 -7.20 0.88 -19.27
CA GLN A 100 -5.99 0.37 -19.91
C GLN A 100 -5.07 -0.32 -18.90
N ILE A 101 -4.93 0.25 -17.69
CA ILE A 101 -4.16 -0.34 -16.60
C ILE A 101 -4.81 -1.67 -16.17
N LEU A 102 -6.12 -1.68 -15.92
CA LEU A 102 -6.85 -2.88 -15.50
C LEU A 102 -6.81 -3.98 -16.57
N LYS A 103 -6.90 -3.62 -17.86
CA LYS A 103 -6.72 -4.56 -18.97
C LYS A 103 -5.32 -5.16 -18.95
N ALA A 104 -4.28 -4.34 -18.81
CA ALA A 104 -2.90 -4.83 -18.73
C ALA A 104 -2.67 -5.76 -17.53
N LEU A 105 -3.28 -5.48 -16.37
CA LEU A 105 -3.25 -6.38 -15.21
C LEU A 105 -3.90 -7.74 -15.54
N SER A 106 -5.11 -7.72 -16.08
CA SER A 106 -5.88 -8.91 -16.43
C SER A 106 -5.17 -9.79 -17.47
N GLU A 107 -4.59 -9.18 -18.51
CA GLU A 107 -3.82 -9.87 -19.55
C GLU A 107 -2.56 -10.57 -19.01
N ASN A 108 -2.05 -10.12 -17.85
CA ASN A 108 -0.91 -10.72 -17.15
C ASN A 108 -1.34 -11.57 -15.94
N GLY A 109 -2.63 -11.93 -15.84
CA GLY A 109 -3.13 -12.81 -14.79
C GLY A 109 -3.16 -12.21 -13.38
N VAL A 110 -2.95 -10.89 -13.26
CA VAL A 110 -3.00 -10.15 -11.99
C VAL A 110 -4.43 -9.76 -11.67
N VAL A 111 -4.89 -10.13 -10.48
CA VAL A 111 -6.23 -9.79 -10.02
C VAL A 111 -6.21 -8.44 -9.31
N ALA A 112 -6.92 -7.48 -9.91
CA ALA A 112 -7.15 -6.18 -9.32
C ALA A 112 -8.19 -6.28 -8.19
N THR A 113 -7.84 -5.77 -7.00
CA THR A 113 -8.81 -5.58 -5.91
C THR A 113 -8.68 -4.22 -5.26
N ASN A 114 -9.77 -3.79 -4.61
CA ASN A 114 -9.74 -2.82 -3.52
C ASN A 114 -10.44 -3.46 -2.33
N HIS A 115 -10.15 -2.98 -1.12
CA HIS A 115 -10.75 -3.54 0.08
C HIS A 115 -11.77 -2.63 0.77
N ILE A 116 -12.66 -3.27 1.51
CA ILE A 116 -13.46 -2.71 2.60
C ILE A 116 -13.17 -3.53 3.87
N ASP A 117 -13.73 -3.14 5.00
CA ASP A 117 -13.72 -3.99 6.19
C ASP A 117 -15.13 -4.49 6.58
N THR A 118 -15.19 -5.38 7.56
CA THR A 118 -16.44 -5.96 8.09
C THR A 118 -17.30 -4.97 8.88
N HIS A 119 -16.77 -3.78 9.20
CA HIS A 119 -17.53 -2.71 9.85
C HIS A 119 -18.27 -1.83 8.85
N ALA A 120 -17.90 -1.89 7.56
CA ALA A 120 -18.63 -1.22 6.50
C ALA A 120 -20.08 -1.74 6.45
N LYS A 121 -21.06 -0.82 6.54
CA LYS A 121 -22.47 -1.21 6.37
C LYS A 121 -22.72 -1.64 4.93
N GLU A 122 -23.81 -2.37 4.72
CA GLU A 122 -24.24 -2.75 3.38
C GLU A 122 -24.38 -1.51 2.47
N GLY A 123 -23.67 -1.51 1.34
CA GLY A 123 -23.63 -0.36 0.40
C GLY A 123 -22.61 0.73 0.75
N GLU A 124 -21.93 0.66 1.91
CA GLU A 124 -20.85 1.57 2.27
C GLU A 124 -19.50 1.05 1.72
N TYR A 125 -18.69 1.98 1.18
CA TYR A 125 -17.33 1.72 0.71
C TYR A 125 -16.29 2.19 1.74
N THR A 126 -16.49 1.82 3.00
CA THR A 126 -15.67 2.26 4.14
C THR A 126 -14.65 1.17 4.55
N GLY A 127 -13.66 1.54 5.36
CA GLY A 127 -12.65 0.61 5.89
C GLY A 127 -11.28 0.61 5.19
N CYS A 128 -11.15 1.27 4.03
CA CYS A 128 -9.85 1.51 3.39
C CYS A 128 -9.25 2.85 3.83
N GLY A 129 -8.22 2.81 4.68
CA GLY A 129 -7.52 4.00 5.16
C GLY A 129 -6.95 4.87 4.04
N HIS A 130 -6.31 4.27 3.03
CA HIS A 130 -5.83 5.00 1.86
C HIS A 130 -6.96 5.75 1.14
N GLY A 131 -8.09 5.07 0.91
CA GLY A 131 -9.27 5.65 0.28
C GLY A 131 -9.81 6.84 1.07
N ALA A 132 -9.86 6.74 2.40
CA ALA A 132 -10.28 7.83 3.27
C ALA A 132 -9.33 9.03 3.19
N LEU A 133 -8.01 8.81 3.24
CA LEU A 133 -7.03 9.90 3.07
C LEU A 133 -7.11 10.57 1.69
N ARG A 134 -7.41 9.79 0.65
CA ARG A 134 -7.62 10.31 -0.71
C ARG A 134 -8.89 11.16 -0.85
N ALA A 135 -9.85 11.04 0.07
CA ALA A 135 -11.06 11.85 0.11
C ALA A 135 -10.88 13.20 0.85
N MET A 136 -9.78 13.38 1.60
CA MET A 136 -9.49 14.61 2.35
C MET A 136 -9.03 15.75 1.43
N ALA A 137 -9.19 17.00 1.88
CA ALA A 137 -8.87 18.19 1.08
C ALA A 137 -7.40 18.22 0.61
N GLU A 138 -6.49 17.77 1.47
CA GLU A 138 -5.04 17.79 1.22
C GLU A 138 -4.53 16.73 0.25
N SER A 139 -5.44 15.91 -0.26
CA SER A 139 -5.19 14.81 -1.18
C SER A 139 -4.36 15.23 -2.40
N GLY A 140 -4.61 16.41 -2.97
CA GLY A 140 -3.83 16.96 -4.08
C GLY A 140 -2.38 17.28 -3.68
N SER A 141 -2.20 17.92 -2.54
CA SER A 141 -0.91 18.37 -2.04
C SER A 141 -0.02 17.22 -1.55
N LEU A 142 -0.61 16.14 -1.03
CA LEU A 142 0.15 14.99 -0.52
C LEU A 142 0.39 13.92 -1.58
N PHE A 143 -0.65 13.57 -2.35
CA PHE A 143 -0.65 12.40 -3.23
C PHE A 143 -0.68 12.75 -4.73
N ASP A 144 -0.54 14.03 -5.08
CA ASP A 144 -0.55 14.57 -6.46
C ASP A 144 -1.85 14.36 -7.24
N ARG A 145 -2.96 14.09 -6.54
CA ARG A 145 -4.28 13.87 -7.16
C ARG A 145 -5.36 14.55 -6.34
N PRO A 146 -6.30 15.26 -6.97
CA PRO A 146 -7.36 15.95 -6.25
C PRO A 146 -8.16 14.98 -5.37
N ALA A 147 -8.77 15.53 -4.33
CA ALA A 147 -9.71 14.79 -3.50
C ALA A 147 -10.84 14.21 -4.35
N VAL A 148 -11.24 12.97 -4.04
CA VAL A 148 -12.37 12.32 -4.68
C VAL A 148 -13.15 11.58 -3.61
N ASP A 149 -14.47 11.71 -3.64
CA ASP A 149 -15.37 10.95 -2.76
C ASP A 149 -15.08 9.44 -2.83
N LEU A 150 -15.03 8.80 -1.66
CA LEU A 150 -14.62 7.40 -1.54
C LEU A 150 -15.61 6.45 -2.22
N VAL A 151 -16.92 6.71 -2.06
CA VAL A 151 -17.98 5.87 -2.64
C VAL A 151 -17.92 5.94 -4.16
N TRP A 152 -17.93 7.15 -4.71
CA TRP A 152 -17.84 7.35 -6.16
C TRP A 152 -16.58 6.73 -6.76
N ARG A 153 -15.48 6.81 -6.02
CA ARG A 153 -14.21 6.27 -6.47
C ARG A 153 -14.22 4.76 -6.49
N MET A 154 -14.63 4.13 -5.39
CA MET A 154 -14.64 2.67 -5.27
C MET A 154 -15.65 2.04 -6.23
N SER A 155 -16.84 2.61 -6.38
CA SER A 155 -17.85 2.14 -7.35
C SER A 155 -17.30 2.13 -8.78
N GLY A 156 -16.58 3.19 -9.19
CA GLY A 156 -15.96 3.26 -10.51
C GLY A 156 -14.85 2.22 -10.75
N PHE A 157 -14.22 1.67 -9.70
CA PHE A 157 -13.30 0.53 -9.84
C PHE A 157 -14.06 -0.79 -9.97
N GLU A 158 -15.16 -0.96 -9.23
CA GLU A 158 -15.98 -2.17 -9.29
C GLU A 158 -16.71 -2.30 -10.64
N GLU A 159 -17.22 -1.19 -11.20
CA GLU A 159 -17.80 -1.13 -12.54
C GLU A 159 -16.83 -1.62 -13.62
N THR A 160 -15.53 -1.35 -13.44
CA THR A 160 -14.45 -1.74 -14.34
C THR A 160 -13.87 -3.13 -14.05
N GLY A 161 -14.50 -3.90 -13.16
CA GLY A 161 -14.16 -5.31 -12.90
C GLY A 161 -13.13 -5.54 -11.80
N THR A 162 -12.82 -4.52 -10.99
CA THR A 162 -12.01 -4.69 -9.78
C THR A 162 -12.82 -5.47 -8.74
N LEU A 163 -12.23 -6.51 -8.15
CA LEU A 163 -12.89 -7.30 -7.11
C LEU A 163 -12.86 -6.58 -5.76
N ARG A 164 -13.78 -6.96 -4.88
CA ARG A 164 -13.85 -6.47 -3.51
C ARG A 164 -13.20 -7.46 -2.55
N MET A 165 -12.15 -7.02 -1.87
CA MET A 165 -11.54 -7.73 -0.75
C MET A 165 -12.21 -7.29 0.56
N VAL A 166 -12.59 -8.21 1.43
CA VAL A 166 -13.19 -7.87 2.74
C VAL A 166 -12.20 -8.26 3.82
N LEU A 167 -11.81 -7.28 4.63
CA LEU A 167 -10.91 -7.45 5.76
C LEU A 167 -11.68 -7.50 7.07
N ASP A 168 -11.19 -8.29 8.02
CA ASP A 168 -11.81 -8.43 9.34
C ASP A 168 -10.81 -8.17 10.47
N GLY A 169 -11.33 -7.60 11.56
CA GLY A 169 -10.60 -7.26 12.77
C GLY A 169 -10.17 -5.80 12.87
N GLU A 170 -9.48 -5.51 13.97
CA GLU A 170 -8.95 -4.19 14.31
C GLU A 170 -7.52 -4.01 13.82
N HIS A 171 -7.12 -2.75 13.57
CA HIS A 171 -5.74 -2.44 13.28
C HIS A 171 -4.86 -2.60 14.52
N THR A 172 -3.80 -3.40 14.39
CA THR A 172 -2.84 -3.69 15.47
C THR A 172 -1.38 -3.56 15.02
N ALA A 173 -1.15 -3.09 13.78
CA ALA A 173 0.20 -2.88 13.26
C ALA A 173 1.05 -1.99 14.18
N GLN A 174 2.25 -2.48 14.51
CA GLN A 174 3.27 -1.83 15.33
C GLN A 174 4.51 -1.46 14.50
N GLY A 175 4.57 -1.91 13.25
CA GLY A 175 5.70 -1.71 12.35
C GLY A 175 5.30 -1.67 10.88
N PHE A 176 6.30 -1.44 10.03
CA PHE A 176 6.15 -1.41 8.58
C PHE A 176 7.33 -2.10 7.91
N LEU A 177 7.06 -3.03 7.00
CA LEU A 177 8.08 -3.78 6.27
C LEU A 177 7.98 -3.48 4.78
N VAL A 178 9.15 -3.42 4.15
CA VAL A 178 9.31 -3.25 2.71
C VAL A 178 10.06 -4.45 2.16
N ASN A 179 9.43 -5.14 1.22
CA ASN A 179 9.94 -6.32 0.55
C ASN A 179 10.32 -5.99 -0.92
N PRO A 180 11.61 -5.99 -1.26
CA PRO A 180 12.08 -5.75 -2.64
C PRO A 180 12.16 -7.02 -3.50
N LEU A 181 11.82 -8.20 -2.96
CA LEU A 181 11.83 -9.45 -3.72
C LEU A 181 10.55 -9.60 -4.54
N SER A 182 10.68 -9.97 -5.81
CA SER A 182 9.55 -10.20 -6.71
C SER A 182 9.03 -11.63 -6.71
N ASN A 183 9.74 -12.55 -6.04
CA ASN A 183 9.37 -13.96 -5.92
C ASN A 183 8.84 -14.32 -4.52
N LYS A 184 8.69 -13.33 -3.63
CA LYS A 184 8.10 -13.50 -2.30
C LYS A 184 7.11 -12.37 -2.01
N VAL A 185 6.13 -12.63 -1.15
CA VAL A 185 5.22 -11.63 -0.59
C VAL A 185 5.28 -11.65 0.93
N LEU A 186 4.95 -10.54 1.56
CA LEU A 186 4.80 -10.44 3.02
C LEU A 186 3.43 -10.93 3.48
N ASP A 187 3.41 -11.80 4.49
CA ASP A 187 2.20 -12.30 5.13
C ASP A 187 2.05 -11.78 6.58
N PRO A 188 1.39 -10.61 6.77
CA PRO A 188 1.12 -10.08 8.10
C PRO A 188 0.11 -10.92 8.89
N THR A 189 -0.60 -11.87 8.26
CA THR A 189 -1.60 -12.72 8.90
C THR A 189 -1.05 -14.05 9.41
N SER A 190 0.20 -14.36 9.08
CA SER A 190 0.92 -15.53 9.58
C SER A 190 0.91 -15.58 11.11
N ALA A 191 1.01 -16.78 11.70
CA ALA A 191 1.03 -16.95 13.15
C ALA A 191 2.17 -16.14 13.81
N PHE A 192 3.33 -16.07 13.13
CA PHE A 192 4.51 -15.33 13.57
C PHE A 192 4.28 -13.81 13.59
N ALA A 193 3.64 -13.27 12.56
CA ALA A 193 3.34 -11.84 12.47
C ALA A 193 2.17 -11.46 13.38
N SER A 194 1.09 -12.25 13.38
CA SER A 194 -0.21 -11.98 14.01
C SER A 194 -0.57 -10.49 13.96
N GLN A 195 -0.64 -9.96 12.73
CA GLN A 195 -1.06 -8.60 12.39
C GLN A 195 -0.18 -7.47 12.96
N SER A 196 1.10 -7.75 13.23
CA SER A 196 1.98 -6.75 13.86
C SER A 196 2.58 -5.71 12.92
N PHE A 197 2.29 -5.76 11.61
CA PHE A 197 2.89 -4.82 10.67
C PHE A 197 2.06 -4.53 9.42
N PHE A 198 2.18 -3.31 8.91
CA PHE A 198 1.85 -2.95 7.53
C PHE A 198 2.96 -3.42 6.59
N SER A 199 2.64 -3.65 5.31
CA SER A 199 3.60 -4.17 4.35
C SER A 199 3.55 -3.52 2.97
N LEU A 200 4.72 -3.36 2.36
CA LEU A 200 4.89 -2.97 0.96
C LEU A 200 5.71 -4.02 0.22
N ASP A 201 5.09 -4.72 -0.73
CA ASP A 201 5.77 -5.67 -1.64
C ASP A 201 6.31 -4.94 -2.88
N LEU A 202 7.32 -4.10 -2.65
CA LEU A 202 7.95 -3.25 -3.67
C LEU A 202 8.45 -4.06 -4.87
N GLY A 203 9.02 -5.24 -4.64
CA GLY A 203 9.49 -6.14 -5.70
C GLY A 203 8.36 -6.65 -6.61
N ILE A 204 7.21 -6.99 -6.02
CA ILE A 204 6.01 -7.42 -6.76
C ILE A 204 5.47 -6.28 -7.60
N TYR A 205 5.31 -5.09 -6.99
CA TYR A 205 4.78 -3.94 -7.69
C TYR A 205 5.69 -3.45 -8.82
N ARG A 206 7.02 -3.60 -8.68
CA ARG A 206 7.95 -3.38 -9.80
C ARG A 206 7.69 -4.31 -10.97
N GLU A 207 7.53 -5.61 -10.74
CA GLU A 207 7.24 -6.56 -11.83
C GLU A 207 5.87 -6.30 -12.47
N VAL A 208 4.84 -6.02 -11.66
CA VAL A 208 3.53 -5.60 -12.17
C VAL A 208 3.64 -4.35 -13.05
N LEU A 209 4.42 -3.35 -12.63
CA LEU A 209 4.65 -2.15 -13.42
C LEU A 209 5.43 -2.42 -14.70
N ARG A 210 6.36 -3.39 -14.74
CA ARG A 210 7.05 -3.80 -15.97
C ARG A 210 6.10 -4.45 -16.98
N TRP A 211 5.13 -5.21 -16.51
CA TRP A 211 4.08 -5.76 -17.40
C TRP A 211 3.20 -4.66 -17.99
N ILE A 212 2.76 -3.72 -17.14
CA ILE A 212 1.99 -2.55 -17.60
C ILE A 212 2.83 -1.69 -18.55
N GLN A 213 4.11 -1.51 -18.26
CA GLN A 213 5.07 -0.81 -19.12
C GLN A 213 5.13 -1.42 -20.52
N GLY A 214 5.28 -2.75 -20.60
CA GLY A 214 5.28 -3.46 -21.88
C GLY A 214 3.97 -3.33 -22.64
N ALA A 215 2.83 -3.34 -21.94
CA ALA A 215 1.50 -3.21 -22.56
C ALA A 215 1.18 -1.78 -23.02
N LEU A 216 1.64 -0.76 -22.29
CA LEU A 216 1.25 0.64 -22.49
C LEU A 216 2.37 1.53 -23.06
N GLY A 217 3.58 0.99 -23.20
CA GLY A 217 4.68 1.62 -23.94
C GLY A 217 5.30 2.85 -23.26
N PHE A 218 5.62 2.77 -21.96
CA PHE A 218 6.43 3.80 -21.28
C PHE A 218 7.86 3.33 -20.95
N GLY A 219 8.79 4.27 -20.70
CA GLY A 219 10.20 3.96 -20.43
C GLY A 219 10.53 3.68 -18.95
N ASP A 220 11.75 3.22 -18.68
CA ASP A 220 12.18 2.83 -17.32
C ASP A 220 12.19 4.00 -16.32
N GLU A 221 12.54 5.21 -16.76
CA GLU A 221 12.47 6.44 -15.94
C GLU A 221 11.03 6.69 -15.43
N VAL A 222 10.04 6.39 -16.27
CA VAL A 222 8.62 6.52 -15.94
C VAL A 222 8.23 5.47 -14.92
N LEU A 223 8.66 4.22 -15.14
CA LEU A 223 8.42 3.13 -14.21
C LEU A 223 8.99 3.46 -12.82
N GLN A 224 10.25 3.92 -12.77
CA GLN A 224 10.89 4.32 -11.51
C GLN A 224 10.12 5.45 -10.82
N SER A 225 9.71 6.47 -11.58
CA SER A 225 8.89 7.57 -11.05
C SER A 225 7.57 7.05 -10.47
N ILE A 226 6.89 6.13 -11.15
CA ILE A 226 5.63 5.54 -10.66
C ILE A 226 5.87 4.74 -9.37
N LEU A 227 6.94 3.94 -9.34
CA LEU A 227 7.30 3.14 -8.17
C LEU A 227 7.62 4.03 -6.96
N MET A 228 8.32 5.15 -7.18
CA MET A 228 8.57 6.17 -6.15
C MET A 228 7.27 6.78 -5.63
N LYS A 229 6.32 7.16 -6.50
CA LYS A 229 5.01 7.70 -6.07
C LYS A 229 4.21 6.69 -5.25
N LEU A 230 4.17 5.42 -5.68
CA LEU A 230 3.50 4.37 -4.92
C LEU A 230 4.14 4.16 -3.54
N THR A 231 5.46 4.17 -3.48
CA THR A 231 6.24 4.01 -2.24
C THR A 231 6.00 5.17 -1.29
N ARG A 232 6.06 6.42 -1.78
CA ARG A 232 5.79 7.62 -0.98
C ARG A 232 4.37 7.62 -0.44
N ASN A 233 3.38 7.29 -1.28
CA ASN A 233 1.99 7.22 -0.85
C ASN A 233 1.82 6.16 0.27
N THR A 234 2.51 5.03 0.15
CA THR A 234 2.48 3.98 1.18
C THR A 234 3.14 4.44 2.49
N LEU A 235 4.29 5.12 2.42
CA LEU A 235 4.94 5.72 3.60
C LEU A 235 4.05 6.77 4.27
N ALA A 236 3.39 7.62 3.49
CA ALA A 236 2.49 8.64 3.98
C ALA A 236 1.30 8.03 4.73
N ASP A 237 0.66 7.02 4.13
CA ASP A 237 -0.43 6.29 4.75
C ASP A 237 -0.01 5.64 6.07
N VAL A 238 1.13 4.95 6.10
CA VAL A 238 1.65 4.32 7.34
C VAL A 238 1.85 5.37 8.42
N PHE A 239 2.49 6.50 8.09
CA PHE A 239 2.75 7.56 9.07
C PHE A 239 1.45 8.16 9.62
N ILE A 240 0.51 8.50 8.73
CA ILE A 240 -0.75 9.17 9.08
C ILE A 240 -1.68 8.22 9.83
N LEU A 241 -1.93 7.03 9.28
CA LEU A 241 -2.89 6.07 9.83
C LEU A 241 -2.40 5.45 11.15
N SER A 242 -1.08 5.34 11.36
CA SER A 242 -0.52 4.93 12.65
C SER A 242 -0.52 6.06 13.70
N ASN A 243 -1.00 7.26 13.38
CA ASN A 243 -0.88 8.46 14.22
C ASN A 243 0.58 8.76 14.60
N ALA A 244 1.49 8.67 13.64
CA ALA A 244 2.94 8.81 13.82
C ALA A 244 3.50 7.92 14.94
N LYS A 245 2.93 6.72 15.14
CA LYS A 245 3.52 5.69 16.01
C LYS A 245 4.57 4.86 15.27
N ILE A 246 4.42 4.72 13.95
CA ILE A 246 5.38 4.06 13.08
C ILE A 246 6.19 5.15 12.36
N THR A 247 7.47 5.23 12.70
CA THR A 247 8.43 6.21 12.15
C THR A 247 9.61 5.52 11.48
N GLU A 248 9.48 4.23 11.18
CA GLU A 248 10.55 3.42 10.62
C GLU A 248 9.98 2.47 9.57
N ALA A 249 10.71 2.35 8.46
CA ALA A 249 10.46 1.34 7.43
C ALA A 249 11.56 0.29 7.53
N VAL A 250 11.18 -0.96 7.80
CA VAL A 250 12.12 -2.08 7.82
C VAL A 250 12.27 -2.62 6.40
N TYR A 251 13.39 -2.29 5.75
CA TYR A 251 13.71 -2.72 4.40
C TYR A 251 14.46 -4.06 4.43
N ILE A 252 13.91 -5.08 3.78
CA ILE A 252 14.53 -6.41 3.74
C ILE A 252 15.51 -6.47 2.57
N GLU A 253 16.81 -6.50 2.84
CA GLU A 253 17.86 -6.50 1.81
C GLU A 253 17.82 -7.77 0.96
N ARG A 254 18.07 -7.61 -0.35
CA ARG A 254 18.19 -8.70 -1.32
C ARG A 254 19.57 -9.36 -1.25
N GLY A 255 20.60 -8.60 -0.92
CA GLY A 255 21.99 -9.02 -0.99
C GLY A 255 22.55 -9.09 -2.41
N ASP A 256 21.96 -8.34 -3.35
CA ASP A 256 22.38 -8.27 -4.76
C ASP A 256 22.45 -6.82 -5.28
N ASP A 257 22.97 -6.62 -6.48
CA ASP A 257 23.18 -5.28 -7.07
C ASP A 257 21.88 -4.47 -7.22
N ALA A 258 20.72 -5.14 -7.23
CA ALA A 258 19.42 -4.47 -7.35
C ALA A 258 18.98 -3.79 -6.04
N ASP A 259 19.63 -4.07 -4.90
CA ASP A 259 19.35 -3.34 -3.65
C ASP A 259 19.58 -1.84 -3.79
N SER A 260 20.59 -1.43 -4.54
CA SER A 260 20.87 0.00 -4.79
C SER A 260 19.67 0.71 -5.43
N PHE A 261 19.00 0.05 -6.37
CA PHE A 261 17.81 0.57 -7.04
C PHE A 261 16.63 0.70 -6.06
N PHE A 262 16.29 -0.38 -5.35
CA PHE A 262 15.13 -0.40 -4.46
C PHE A 262 15.31 0.50 -3.23
N ALA A 263 16.51 0.49 -2.64
CA ALA A 263 16.87 1.42 -1.57
C ALA A 263 16.79 2.86 -2.08
N GLY A 264 17.32 3.15 -3.28
CA GLY A 264 17.21 4.47 -3.92
C GLY A 264 15.76 4.95 -4.02
N VAL A 265 14.86 4.11 -4.56
CA VAL A 265 13.42 4.41 -4.65
C VAL A 265 12.81 4.70 -3.28
N LEU A 266 13.16 3.91 -2.25
CA LEU A 266 12.62 4.09 -0.90
C LEU A 266 13.13 5.37 -0.24
N HIS A 267 14.42 5.68 -0.39
CA HIS A 267 15.04 6.90 0.14
C HIS A 267 14.51 8.16 -0.55
N GLU A 268 14.37 8.16 -1.87
CA GLU A 268 13.79 9.27 -2.64
C GLU A 268 12.32 9.49 -2.28
N ALA A 269 11.53 8.41 -2.18
CA ALA A 269 10.14 8.48 -1.74
C ALA A 269 10.00 9.06 -0.33
N LEU A 270 10.88 8.69 0.61
CA LEU A 270 10.90 9.24 1.96
C LEU A 270 11.30 10.72 1.97
N ALA A 271 12.25 11.13 1.13
CA ALA A 271 12.62 12.54 0.97
C ALA A 271 11.42 13.36 0.45
N GLU A 272 10.74 12.90 -0.61
CA GLU A 272 9.53 13.56 -1.11
C GLU A 272 8.43 13.67 -0.05
N LEU A 273 8.28 12.64 0.80
CA LEU A 273 7.30 12.68 1.90
C LEU A 273 7.65 13.77 2.92
N LYS A 274 8.93 13.89 3.30
CA LYS A 274 9.39 14.90 4.26
C LYS A 274 9.21 16.33 3.74
N GLU A 275 9.37 16.55 2.44
CA GLU A 275 9.07 17.84 1.80
C GLU A 275 7.58 18.22 1.86
N ARG A 276 6.70 17.22 2.06
CA ARG A 276 5.24 17.39 2.16
C ARG A 276 4.75 17.43 3.61
N GLU A 277 5.60 17.85 4.54
CA GLU A 277 5.27 17.98 5.97
C GLU A 277 3.96 18.73 6.21
N GLY A 278 3.78 19.90 5.58
CA GLY A 278 2.57 20.72 5.76
C GLY A 278 1.27 19.96 5.46
N PRO A 279 1.12 19.38 4.26
CA PRO A 279 -0.01 18.50 3.94
C PRO A 279 -0.19 17.30 4.87
N VAL A 280 0.91 16.62 5.27
CA VAL A 280 0.84 15.49 6.22
C VAL A 280 0.23 15.93 7.55
N LEU A 281 0.75 17.02 8.13
CA LEU A 281 0.26 17.54 9.41
C LEU A 281 -1.23 17.90 9.35
N ARG A 282 -1.66 18.58 8.27
CA ARG A 282 -3.08 18.96 8.11
C ARG A 282 -4.01 17.77 7.95
N MET A 283 -3.60 16.72 7.21
CA MET A 283 -4.38 15.48 7.15
C MET A 283 -4.51 14.80 8.51
N MET A 284 -3.43 14.76 9.30
CA MET A 284 -3.48 14.18 10.63
C MET A 284 -4.34 15.02 11.59
N GLU A 285 -4.30 16.35 11.49
CA GLU A 285 -5.16 17.28 12.24
C GLU A 285 -6.65 17.03 11.91
N GLU A 286 -6.98 16.97 10.61
CA GLU A 286 -8.33 16.70 10.12
C GLU A 286 -8.84 15.35 10.63
N ARG A 287 -8.04 14.29 10.51
CA ARG A 287 -8.37 12.95 11.00
C ARG A 287 -8.61 12.94 12.52
N ALA A 288 -7.75 13.60 13.29
CA ALA A 288 -7.92 13.68 14.74
C ALA A 288 -9.22 14.41 15.14
N GLY A 289 -9.63 15.43 14.36
CA GLY A 289 -10.90 16.13 14.54
C GLY A 289 -12.14 15.30 14.23
N MET A 290 -12.00 14.23 13.43
CA MET A 290 -13.10 13.30 13.09
C MET A 290 -13.37 12.27 14.19
N GLY A 291 -12.53 12.17 15.22
CA GLY A 291 -12.70 11.22 16.32
C GLY A 291 -12.42 9.75 15.96
N VAL A 292 -11.57 9.53 14.94
CA VAL A 292 -11.16 8.20 14.41
C VAL A 292 -9.66 7.97 14.58
#